data_AF-A0A925THS0-F1
#
_entry.id   AF-A0A925THS0-F1
#
_cell.length_a   1.000
_cell.length_b   1.000
_cell.length_c   1.000
_cell.angle_alpha   90.00
_cell.angle_beta   90.00
_cell.angle_gamma   90.00
#
_symmetry.space_group_name_H-M   'P 1'
#
loop_
_entity.id
_entity.type
_entity.pdbx_description
1 polymer ?
#
loop_
_entity_poly.entity_id
_entity_poly.type
_entity_poly.pdbx_seq_one_letter_code
_entity_poly.pdbx_strand_id
1 'polypeptide(L)' 'MNISLTPELEKLVQAKVESGLYNNASEVIREALRDSLRRESDDDWLRAQAAIGYAQLKAGEAIPVKSKKAFVALVRSAK' A
#
# COMPACT_ATOMS: atom_id res chain seq x y z
N MET A 1 -13.20 13.75 -21.49
CA MET A 1 -12.37 12.55 -21.73
C MET A 1 -13.30 11.35 -21.73
N ASN A 2 -13.24 10.49 -22.74
CA ASN A 2 -14.04 9.27 -22.78
C ASN A 2 -13.15 8.08 -22.38
N ILE A 3 -13.62 7.25 -21.45
CA ILE A 3 -12.90 6.07 -20.97
C ILE A 3 -13.81 4.88 -21.21
N SER A 4 -13.30 3.88 -21.92
CA SER A 4 -14.01 2.61 -22.09
C SER A 4 -13.72 1.70 -20.90
N LEU A 5 -14.76 1.20 -20.28
CA LEU A 5 -14.68 0.21 -19.21
C LEU A 5 -15.14 -1.15 -19.75
N THR A 6 -14.72 -2.23 -19.10
CA THR A 6 -15.35 -3.54 -19.36
C THR A 6 -16.77 -3.52 -18.80
N PRO A 7 -17.68 -4.36 -19.34
CA PRO A 7 -19.08 -4.41 -18.87
C PRO A 7 -19.20 -4.65 -17.35
N GLU A 8 -18.29 -5.41 -16.77
CA GLU A 8 -18.26 -5.69 -15.33
C GLU A 8 -17.89 -4.44 -14.52
N LEU A 9 -16.89 -3.69 -14.98
CA LEU A 9 -16.47 -2.44 -14.31
C LEU A 9 -17.54 -1.36 -14.43
N GLU A 10 -18.22 -1.28 -15.57
CA GLU A 10 -19.35 -0.37 -15.77
C GLU A 10 -20.49 -0.66 -14.78
N LYS A 11 -20.86 -1.93 -14.61
CA LYS A 11 -21.86 -2.36 -13.61
C LYS A 11 -21.46 -1.97 -12.19
N LEU A 12 -20.19 -2.12 -11.82
CA LEU A 12 -19.69 -1.75 -10.50
C LEU A 12 -19.72 -0.24 -10.26
N VAL A 13 -19.34 0.55 -11.27
CA VAL A 13 -19.42 2.01 -11.21
C VAL A 13 -20.87 2.46 -11.07
N GLN A 14 -21.78 1.88 -11.86
CA GLN A 14 -23.20 2.19 -11.81
C GLN A 14 -23.80 1.85 -10.43
N ALA A 15 -23.53 0.67 -9.89
CA ALA A 15 -24.00 0.26 -8.56
C ALA A 15 -23.50 1.19 -7.44
N LYS A 16 -22.26 1.69 -7.54
CA LYS A 16 -21.71 2.67 -6.59
C LYS A 16 -22.42 4.02 -6.66
N VAL A 17 -22.78 4.49 -7.85
CA VAL A 17 -23.56 5.73 -8.01
C VAL A 17 -24.98 5.54 -7.50
N GLU A 18 -25.64 4.43 -7.85
CA GLU A 18 -27.00 4.10 -7.40
C GLU A 18 -27.13 3.96 -5.89
N SER A 19 -26.04 3.57 -5.19
CA SER A 19 -26.01 3.53 -3.73
C SER A 19 -26.11 4.91 -3.06
N GLY A 20 -25.93 6.00 -3.81
CA GLY A 20 -25.90 7.37 -3.29
C GLY A 20 -24.57 7.78 -2.65
N LEU A 21 -23.56 6.89 -2.63
CA LEU A 21 -22.20 7.22 -2.15
C LEU A 21 -21.47 8.22 -3.06
N TYR A 22 -21.85 8.28 -4.35
CA TYR A 22 -21.23 9.12 -5.37
C TYR A 22 -22.28 9.76 -6.25
N ASN A 23 -22.03 10.99 -6.71
CA ASN A 23 -22.97 11.72 -7.57
C ASN A 23 -22.87 11.28 -9.04
N ASN A 24 -21.71 10.78 -9.46
CA ASN A 24 -21.45 10.41 -10.85
C ASN A 24 -20.28 9.43 -10.99
N ALA A 25 -20.20 8.77 -12.16
CA ALA A 25 -19.13 7.83 -12.49
C ALA A 25 -17.72 8.42 -12.40
N SER A 26 -17.56 9.72 -12.74
CA SER A 26 -16.24 10.35 -12.69
C SER A 26 -15.70 10.49 -11.27
N GLU A 27 -16.55 10.62 -10.26
CA GLU A 27 -16.13 10.60 -8.86
C GLU A 27 -15.60 9.23 -8.45
N VAL A 28 -16.32 8.16 -8.81
CA VAL A 28 -15.91 6.77 -8.55
C VAL A 28 -14.53 6.50 -9.17
N ILE A 29 -14.35 6.88 -10.44
CA ILE A 29 -13.09 6.66 -11.17
C ILE A 29 -11.95 7.48 -10.53
N ARG A 30 -12.20 8.75 -10.19
CA ARG A 30 -11.17 9.60 -9.55
C ARG A 30 -10.74 9.04 -8.19
N GLU A 31 -11.66 8.53 -7.39
CA GLU A 31 -11.30 7.91 -6.12
C GLU A 31 -10.48 6.64 -6.34
N ALA A 32 -10.91 5.75 -7.24
CA ALA A 32 -10.19 4.52 -7.58
C ALA A 32 -8.75 4.80 -8.06
N LEU A 33 -8.57 5.82 -8.90
CA LEU A 33 -7.25 6.26 -9.36
C LEU A 33 -6.39 6.81 -8.22
N ARG A 34 -6.94 7.66 -7.34
CA ARG A 34 -6.21 8.16 -6.16
C ARG A 34 -5.76 7.02 -5.26
N ASP A 35 -6.61 6.01 -5.10
CA ASP A 35 -6.32 4.84 -4.29
C ASP A 35 -5.25 3.95 -4.92
N SER A 36 -5.25 3.79 -6.25
CA SER A 36 -4.17 3.13 -6.99
C SER A 36 -2.83 3.83 -6.77
N LEU A 37 -2.79 5.15 -6.97
CA LEU A 37 -1.58 5.95 -6.82
C LEU A 37 -1.01 5.89 -5.40
N ARG A 38 -1.87 5.87 -4.37
CA ARG A 38 -1.42 5.67 -2.98
C ARG A 38 -0.76 4.31 -2.79
N ARG A 39 -1.39 3.23 -3.26
CA ARG A 39 -0.82 1.88 -3.17
C ARG A 39 0.52 1.77 -3.89
N GLU A 40 0.62 2.33 -5.10
CA GLU A 40 1.87 2.36 -5.86
C GLU A 40 2.99 3.07 -5.07
N SER A 41 2.68 4.21 -4.46
CA SER A 41 3.63 4.93 -3.60
C SER A 41 4.04 4.13 -2.36
N ASP A 42 3.10 3.44 -1.70
CA ASP A 42 3.39 2.61 -0.53
C ASP A 42 4.27 1.42 -0.91
N ASP A 43 3.99 0.77 -2.04
CA ASP A 43 4.77 -0.35 -2.57
C ASP A 43 6.20 0.07 -2.92
N ASP A 44 6.37 1.22 -3.57
CA ASP A 44 7.69 1.74 -3.91
C ASP A 44 8.50 2.11 -2.67
N TRP A 45 7.86 2.70 -1.65
CA TRP A 45 8.50 2.95 -0.36
C TRP A 45 8.92 1.65 0.33
N LEU A 46 8.03 0.64 0.39
CA LEU A 46 8.33 -0.66 0.98
C LEU A 46 9.50 -1.36 0.27
N ARG A 47 9.52 -1.32 -1.06
CA ARG A 47 10.62 -1.87 -1.87
C ARG A 47 11.94 -1.17 -1.55
N ALA A 48 11.94 0.16 -1.43
CA ALA A 48 13.12 0.93 -1.07
C ALA A 48 13.64 0.56 0.33
N GLN A 49 12.75 0.48 1.34
CA GLN A 49 13.14 0.09 2.70
C GLN A 49 13.66 -1.34 2.77
N ALA A 50 13.03 -2.27 2.04
CA ALA A 50 13.50 -3.65 1.96
C ALA A 50 14.89 -3.73 1.33
N ALA A 51 15.15 -2.97 0.25
CA ALA A 51 16.45 -2.93 -0.40
C ALA A 51 17.56 -2.46 0.56
N ILE A 52 17.28 -1.42 1.36
CA ILE A 52 18.19 -0.94 2.41
C ILE A 52 18.45 -2.04 3.44
N GLY A 53 17.39 -2.66 3.98
CA GLY A 53 17.52 -3.73 4.98
C GLY A 53 18.32 -4.95 4.46
N TYR A 54 18.11 -5.35 3.20
CA TYR A 54 18.90 -6.42 2.59
C TYR A 54 20.37 -6.03 2.40
N ALA A 55 20.67 -4.78 2.06
CA ALA A 55 22.05 -4.30 1.97
C ALA A 55 22.74 -4.33 3.34
N GLN A 56 22.07 -3.86 4.39
CA GLN A 56 22.56 -3.91 5.78
C GLN A 56 22.83 -5.36 6.24
N LEU A 57 21.90 -6.29 5.95
CA LEU A 57 22.08 -7.71 6.24
C LEU A 57 23.31 -8.29 5.54
N LYS A 58 23.51 -7.98 4.26
CA LYS A 58 24.69 -8.43 3.49
C LYS A 58 25.99 -7.83 4.01
N ALA A 59 25.95 -6.59 4.50
CA ALA A 59 27.09 -5.91 5.11
C ALA A 59 27.39 -6.39 6.54
N GLY A 60 26.53 -7.22 7.14
CA GLY A 60 26.68 -7.68 8.52
C GLY A 60 26.21 -6.65 9.57
N GLU A 61 25.49 -5.61 9.16
CA GLU A 61 24.94 -4.55 10.01
C GLU A 61 23.62 -4.98 10.68
N ALA A 62 23.56 -6.23 11.14
CA ALA A 62 22.38 -6.80 11.77
C ALA A 62 22.72 -7.52 13.07
N ILE A 63 21.85 -7.38 14.07
CA ILE A 63 21.99 -8.04 15.37
C ILE A 63 21.13 -9.31 15.35
N PRO A 64 21.72 -10.52 15.47
CA PRO A 64 20.94 -11.75 15.49
C PRO A 64 20.17 -11.86 16.81
N VAL A 65 18.86 -12.06 16.73
CA VAL A 65 18.00 -12.21 17.90
C VAL A 65 17.29 -13.56 17.87
N LYS A 66 17.48 -14.37 18.93
CA LYS A 66 17.01 -15.76 18.98
C LYS A 66 15.64 -15.94 19.65
N SER A 67 15.05 -14.88 20.22
CA SER A 67 13.73 -14.96 20.84
C SER A 67 13.02 -13.62 20.86
N LYS A 68 11.68 -13.66 20.88
CA LYS A 68 10.84 -12.46 21.05
C LYS A 68 11.18 -11.70 22.33
N LYS A 69 11.47 -12.39 23.45
CA LYS A 69 11.87 -11.76 24.71
C LYS A 69 13.17 -10.96 24.56
N ALA A 70 14.18 -11.53 23.90
CA ALA A 70 15.45 -10.85 23.63
C ALA A 70 15.25 -9.65 22.69
N PHE A 71 14.39 -9.76 21.68
CA PHE A 71 14.06 -8.66 20.77
C PHE A 71 13.42 -7.48 21.52
N VAL A 72 12.40 -7.76 22.33
CA VAL A 72 11.71 -6.73 23.12
C VAL A 72 12.66 -6.04 24.10
N ALA A 73 13.58 -6.79 24.73
CA ALA A 73 14.59 -6.20 25.61
C ALA A 73 15.52 -5.25 24.84
N LEU A 74 16.02 -5.69 23.67
CA LEU A 74 16.93 -4.90 22.81
C LEU A 74 16.31 -3.58 22.36
N VAL A 75 15.06 -3.61 21.88
CA VAL A 75 14.35 -2.41 21.39
C VAL A 75 14.06 -1.43 22.52
N ARG A 76 13.77 -1.93 23.73
CA ARG A 76 13.48 -1.09 24.90
C ARG A 76 14.73 -0.47 25.53
N SER A 77 15.88 -1.11 25.43
CA SER A 77 17.16 -0.58 25.94
C SER A 77 17.80 0.46 25.03
N ALA A 78 17.32 0.60 23.79
CA ALA A 78 17.82 1.57 22.80
C ALA A 78 17.12 2.94 22.87
N LYS A 79 16.33 3.19 23.92
CA LYS A 79 15.60 4.43 24.18
C LYS A 79 16.19 5.13 25.40
#